data_AF-A0A2H9MWQ3-F1
#
_entry.id   AF-A0A2H9MWQ3-F1
#
_cell.length_a   1.000
_cell.length_b   1.000
_cell.length_c   1.000
_cell.angle_alpha   90.00
_cell.angle_beta   90.00
_cell.angle_gamma   90.00
#
_symmetry.space_group_name_H-M   'P 1'
#
loop_
_entity.id
_entity.type
_entity.pdbx_description
1 polymer ?
#
loop_
_entity_poly.entity_id
_entity_poly.type
_entity_poly.pdbx_seq_one_letter_code
_entity_poly.pdbx_strand_id
1 'polypeptide(L)' 'MVLVIDPQIAGISGDMILCSLVDLGANKVKIINGIKQSEKFLSNSIIKQIDFKKIEK' A
#
# COMPACT_ATOMS: atom_id res chain seq x y z
N MET A 1 -1.21 15.39 -11.86
CA MET A 1 -0.62 15.65 -10.53
C MET A 1 -0.03 14.36 -10.02
N VAL A 2 1.25 14.34 -9.62
CA VAL A 2 1.93 13.15 -9.10
C VAL A 2 2.22 13.39 -7.62
N LEU A 3 1.68 12.54 -6.75
CA LEU A 3 1.92 12.58 -5.32
C LEU A 3 3.03 11.56 -5.00
N VAL A 4 4.13 12.03 -4.41
CA VAL A 4 5.22 11.17 -3.95
C VAL A 4 5.14 11.08 -2.44
N ILE A 5 4.99 9.88 -1.91
CA ILE A 5 4.96 9.60 -0.48
C ILE A 5 6.23 8.83 -0.15
N ASP A 6 7.02 9.34 0.79
CA ASP A 6 8.14 8.59 1.36
C ASP A 6 7.60 7.65 2.44
N PRO A 7 7.62 6.32 2.23
CA PRO A 7 7.07 5.37 3.20
C PRO A 7 7.86 5.34 4.50
N GLN A 8 9.16 5.67 4.49
CA GLN A 8 10.00 5.68 5.69
C GLN A 8 9.59 6.79 6.66
N ILE A 9 9.17 7.95 6.12
CA ILE A 9 8.66 9.07 6.93
C ILE A 9 7.17 8.92 7.22
N ALA A 10 6.38 8.45 6.26
CA ALA A 10 4.93 8.39 6.40
C ALA A 10 4.46 7.32 7.41
N GLY A 11 5.20 6.20 7.53
CA GLY A 11 4.86 5.11 8.43
C GLY A 11 3.39 4.69 8.30
N ILE A 12 2.68 4.63 9.44
CA ILE A 12 1.25 4.25 9.53
C ILE A 12 0.34 5.20 8.72
N SER A 13 0.74 6.46 8.55
CA SER A 13 -0.03 7.45 7.79
C SER A 13 -0.05 7.13 6.29
N GLY A 14 1.04 6.55 5.77
CA GLY A 14 1.10 6.11 4.37
C GLY A 14 0.09 5.00 4.08
N ASP A 15 -0.02 4.03 4.99
CA ASP A 15 -1.01 2.96 4.92
C ASP A 15 -2.44 3.49 5.01
N MET A 16 -2.70 4.47 5.89
CA MET A 16 -4.02 5.13 5.98
C MET A 16 -4.42 5.82 4.68
N ILE A 17 -3.48 6.51 4.02
CA ILE A 17 -3.73 7.13 2.71
C ILE A 17 -4.03 6.06 1.67
N LEU A 18 -3.24 4.99 1.62
CA LEU A 18 -3.44 3.90 0.67
C LEU A 18 -4.83 3.25 0.85
N CYS A 19 -5.23 2.98 2.09
CA CYS A 19 -6.57 2.46 2.41
C CYS A 19 -7.68 3.44 2.00
N SER A 20 -7.51 4.74 2.26
CA SER A 20 -8.48 5.76 1.85
C SER A 20 -8.66 5.81 0.33
N LEU A 21 -7.56 5.67 -0.43
CA LEU A 21 -7.61 5.61 -1.90
C LEU A 21 -8.33 4.34 -2.38
N VAL A 22 -8.11 3.21 -1.72
CA VAL A 22 -8.83 1.96 -2.01
C VAL A 22 -10.33 2.13 -1.74
N ASP A 23 -10.72 2.79 -0.66
CA ASP A 23 -12.11 3.09 -0.36
C ASP A 23 -12.76 4.06 -1.35
N LEU A 24 -11.98 4.99 -1.90
CA LEU A 24 -12.39 5.89 -3.00
C LEU A 24 -12.52 5.17 -4.35
N GLY A 25 -12.19 3.88 -4.44
CA GLY A 25 -12.34 3.08 -5.66
C GLY A 25 -11.04 2.86 -6.45
N ALA A 26 -9.87 3.10 -5.85
CA ALA A 26 -8.61 2.75 -6.48
C ALA A 26 -8.51 1.23 -6.76
N ASN A 27 -7.87 0.87 -7.87
CA ASN A 27 -7.78 -0.51 -8.30
C ASN A 27 -6.82 -1.32 -7.40
N LYS A 28 -7.41 -2.16 -6.54
CA LYS A 28 -6.71 -3.03 -5.58
C LYS A 28 -5.66 -3.94 -6.26
N VAL A 29 -5.95 -4.49 -7.44
CA VAL A 29 -5.03 -5.38 -8.15
C VAL A 29 -3.78 -4.64 -8.59
N LYS A 30 -3.93 -3.42 -9.12
CA LYS A 30 -2.79 -2.57 -9.48
C LYS A 30 -1.93 -2.22 -8.26
N ILE A 31 -2.57 -1.93 -7.13
CA ILE A 31 -1.86 -1.59 -5.88
C ILE A 31 -1.06 -2.80 -5.38
N ILE A 32 -1.66 -3.99 -5.31
CA ILE A 32 -0.98 -5.22 -4.88
C ILE A 32 0.20 -5.53 -5.80
N ASN A 33 0.02 -5.40 -7.12
CA ASN A 33 1.10 -5.61 -8.08
C ASN A 33 2.23 -4.59 -7.91
N GLY A 34 1.90 -3.32 -7.64
CA GLY A 34 2.88 -2.28 -7.34
C GLY A 34 3.67 -2.60 -6.07
N ILE A 35 3.01 -2.98 -4.99
CA ILE A 35 3.65 -3.35 -3.72
C ILE A 35 4.59 -4.56 -3.90
N LYS A 36 4.17 -5.59 -4.66
CA LYS A 36 5.04 -6.73 -4.99
C LYS A 36 6.26 -6.35 -5.84
N GLN A 37 6.15 -5.33 -6.70
CA GLN A 37 7.32 -4.81 -7.41
C GLN A 37 8.26 -4.05 -6.46
N SER A 38 7.69 -3.32 -5.49
CA SER A 38 8.43 -2.60 -4.46
C SER A 38 9.23 -3.51 -3.53
N GLU A 39 8.79 -4.76 -3.32
CA GLU A 39 9.51 -5.78 -2.53
C GLU A 39 10.97 -5.97 -3.02
N LYS A 40 11.20 -5.84 -4.35
CA LYS A 40 12.55 -5.95 -4.94
C LYS A 40 13.54 -4.88 -4.47
N PHE A 41 13.04 -3.77 -3.96
CA PHE A 41 13.85 -2.65 -3.49
C PHE A 41 14.18 -2.75 -2.00
N LEU A 42 13.60 -3.72 -1.28
CA LEU A 42 13.82 -3.94 0.14
C LEU A 42 14.52 -5.29 0.37
N SER A 43 15.84 -5.32 0.14
CA SER A 43 16.68 -6.50 0.32
C SER A 43 16.48 -7.14 1.71
N ASN A 44 16.39 -8.48 1.75
CA ASN A 44 16.12 -9.29 2.96
C ASN A 44 14.74 -9.15 3.59
N SER A 45 13.78 -8.50 2.94
CA SER A 45 12.40 -8.42 3.40
C SER A 45 11.49 -9.22 2.47
N ILE A 46 10.52 -9.95 3.04
CA ILE A 46 9.55 -10.73 2.29
C ILE A 46 8.15 -10.32 2.73
N ILE A 47 7.28 -10.04 1.76
CA ILE A 47 5.88 -9.72 2.03
C ILE A 47 5.12 -11.03 2.23
N LYS A 48 4.74 -11.31 3.48
CA LYS A 48 4.03 -12.56 3.83
C LYS A 48 2.55 -12.53 3.43
N GLN A 49 1.89 -11.38 3.53
CA GLN A 49 0.46 -11.24 3.31
C GLN A 49 0.12 -9.79 2.97
N ILE A 50 -0.76 -9.57 1.99
CA ILE A 50 -1.32 -8.25 1.64
C ILE A 50 -2.83 -8.42 1.47
N ASP A 51 -3.61 -7.86 2.39
CA ASP A 51 -5.07 -7.90 2.34
C ASP A 51 -5.67 -6.54 2.67
N PHE A 52 -6.66 -6.11 1.90
CA PHE A 52 -7.50 -4.96 2.24
C PHE A 52 -8.75 -5.46 2.95
N LYS A 53 -8.79 -5.32 4.28
CA LYS A 53 -9.97 -5.69 5.08
C LYS A 53 -10.80 -4.45 5.37
N LYS A 54 -12.10 -4.51 5.06
CA LYS A 54 -13.08 -3.59 5.64
C LYS A 54 -13.51 -4.15 6.99
N ILE A 55 -13.55 -3.28 7.99
CA ILE A 55 -14.16 -3.61 9.27
C ILE A 55 -15.66 -3.38 9.08
N GLU A 56 -16.42 -4.45 8.90
CA GLU A 56 -17.88 -4.40 9.03
C GLU A 56 -18.20 -4.31 10.53
N LYS A 57 -19.10 -3.39 10.89
CA LYS A 57 -19.42 -3.01 12.26
C LYS A 57 -20.80 -3.54 12.65
#